data_AF-A0A1V5CQK8-F1
#
_entry.id   AF-A0A1V5CQK8-F1
#
_cell.length_a   1.000
_cell.length_b   1.000
_cell.length_c   1.000
_cell.angle_alpha   90.00
_cell.angle_beta   90.00
_cell.angle_gamma   90.00
#
_symmetry.space_group_name_H-M   'P 1'
#
loop_
_entity.id
_entity.type
_entity.pdbx_description
1 polymer ?
#
loop_
_entity_poly.entity_id
_entity_poly.type
_entity_poly.pdbx_seq_one_letter_code
_entity_poly.pdbx_strand_id
1 'polypeptide(L)'
;MATRKTKELVRKPDFLITSIEAAYTFARTNLRFFVAGLIVFVLVVVAVFGYTIYARNQEEKAQATLFQGIRSFEEYSQTGKEESLANAESTFQTLIKQKRGKAYHVAKLYLATIYSVKGKTDEAKNLYQEITKKSPGTMLGTLAEQALQNLDKK
;
A
#
# COMPACT_ATOMS: atom_id res chain seq x y z
N MET A 1 8.01 -16.14 -68.87
CA MET A 1 8.09 -14.65 -68.85
C MET A 1 8.18 -14.17 -67.41
N ALA A 2 9.39 -13.93 -66.88
CA ALA A 2 9.61 -13.67 -65.45
C ALA A 2 10.65 -12.55 -65.21
N THR A 3 10.43 -11.36 -65.75
CA THR A 3 11.41 -10.24 -65.65
C THR A 3 10.76 -8.87 -65.42
N ARG A 4 9.59 -8.80 -64.75
CA ARG A 4 8.96 -7.50 -64.41
C ARG A 4 8.90 -7.14 -62.92
N LYS A 5 9.08 -8.09 -61.98
CA LYS A 5 8.95 -7.81 -60.54
C LYS A 5 10.23 -7.33 -59.83
N THR A 6 11.40 -7.48 -60.44
CA THR A 6 12.68 -7.13 -59.80
C THR A 6 13.17 -5.71 -60.07
N LYS A 7 12.56 -4.97 -61.01
CA LYS A 7 13.00 -3.60 -61.35
C LYS A 7 12.41 -2.49 -60.46
N GLU A 8 11.36 -2.77 -59.69
CA GLU A 8 10.80 -1.77 -58.75
C GLU A 8 11.48 -1.74 -57.38
N LEU A 9 12.25 -2.76 -57.01
CA LEU A 9 12.86 -2.87 -55.68
C LEU A 9 14.16 -2.07 -55.50
N VAL A 10 14.71 -1.48 -56.58
CA VAL A 10 15.98 -0.73 -56.55
C VAL A 10 15.73 0.80 -56.54
N ARG A 11 14.48 1.28 -56.63
CA ARG A 11 14.14 2.70 -56.82
C ARG A 11 13.80 3.49 -55.55
N LYS A 12 14.05 2.97 -54.34
CA LYS A 12 13.84 3.79 -53.12
C LYS A 12 15.05 3.92 -52.17
N PRO A 13 16.30 4.14 -52.67
CA PRO A 13 17.31 4.75 -51.81
C PRO A 13 16.85 6.15 -51.36
N ASP A 14 16.16 6.90 -52.21
CA ASP A 14 15.70 8.25 -51.90
C ASP A 14 14.68 8.30 -50.78
N PHE A 15 13.79 7.30 -50.63
CA PHE A 15 12.80 7.26 -49.55
C PHE A 15 13.44 6.99 -48.19
N LEU A 16 14.44 6.09 -48.15
CA LEU A 16 15.20 5.83 -46.94
C LEU A 16 16.10 7.03 -46.59
N ILE A 17 16.75 7.64 -47.58
CA ILE A 17 17.61 8.81 -47.38
C ILE A 17 16.79 10.03 -46.94
N THR A 18 15.62 10.30 -47.53
CA THR A 18 14.72 11.38 -47.05
C THR A 18 14.13 11.07 -45.68
N SER A 19 13.82 9.80 -45.36
CA SER A 19 13.40 9.42 -44.00
C SER A 19 14.53 9.61 -42.99
N ILE A 20 15.78 9.36 -43.38
CA ILE A 20 16.98 9.57 -42.55
C ILE A 20 17.28 11.06 -42.41
N GLU A 21 17.16 11.87 -43.47
CA GLU A 21 17.33 13.33 -43.40
C GLU A 21 16.22 14.01 -42.60
N ALA A 22 14.97 13.57 -42.76
CA ALA A 22 13.84 14.03 -41.94
C ALA A 22 14.03 13.62 -40.47
N ALA A 23 14.51 12.40 -40.20
CA ALA A 23 14.86 11.97 -38.85
C ALA A 23 16.05 12.77 -38.29
N TYR A 24 17.06 13.11 -39.10
CA TYR A 24 18.24 13.86 -38.68
C TYR A 24 17.91 15.34 -38.39
N THR A 25 17.07 15.97 -39.20
CA THR A 25 16.59 17.34 -38.98
C THR A 25 15.58 17.42 -37.84
N PHE A 26 14.69 16.43 -37.70
CA PHE A 26 13.77 16.34 -36.57
C PHE A 26 14.53 16.08 -35.25
N ALA A 27 15.52 15.19 -35.27
CA ALA A 27 16.41 14.96 -34.14
C ALA A 27 17.16 16.25 -33.80
N ARG A 28 17.83 16.92 -34.75
CA ARG A 28 18.66 18.11 -34.43
C ARG A 28 17.84 19.32 -33.95
N THR A 29 16.65 19.53 -34.48
CA THR A 29 15.77 20.66 -34.11
C THR A 29 15.01 20.39 -32.81
N ASN A 30 14.48 19.18 -32.61
CA ASN A 30 13.63 18.85 -31.47
C ASN A 30 14.35 18.03 -30.38
N LEU A 31 15.65 17.70 -30.53
CA LEU A 31 16.41 16.92 -29.53
C LEU A 31 16.32 17.55 -28.15
N ARG A 32 16.39 18.88 -28.06
CA ARG A 32 16.39 19.60 -26.79
C ARG A 32 15.09 19.36 -26.02
N PHE A 33 13.94 19.39 -26.70
CA PHE A 33 12.65 19.10 -26.09
C PHE A 33 12.48 17.61 -25.80
N PHE A 34 13.00 16.72 -26.67
CA PHE A 34 12.93 15.28 -26.45
C PHE A 34 13.79 14.84 -25.26
N VAL A 35 14.99 15.39 -25.13
CA VAL A 35 15.90 15.18 -23.98
C VAL A 35 15.29 15.76 -22.72
N ALA A 36 14.73 16.97 -22.76
CA ALA A 36 14.03 17.55 -21.62
C ALA A 36 12.83 16.69 -21.18
N GLY A 37 12.03 16.21 -22.14
CA GLY A 37 10.92 15.29 -21.89
C GLY A 37 11.38 13.96 -21.30
N LEU A 38 12.49 13.40 -21.78
CA LEU A 38 13.08 12.17 -21.24
C LEU A 38 13.58 12.38 -19.82
N ILE A 39 14.21 13.51 -19.51
CA ILE A 39 14.64 13.85 -18.14
C ILE A 39 13.42 13.94 -17.22
N VAL A 40 12.36 14.64 -17.62
CA VAL A 40 11.12 14.72 -16.84
C VAL A 40 10.50 13.34 -16.64
N PHE A 41 10.48 12.50 -17.69
CA PHE A 41 9.98 11.13 -17.61
C PHE A 41 10.79 10.30 -16.61
N VAL A 42 12.12 10.36 -16.65
CA VAL A 42 13.00 9.67 -15.70
C VAL A 42 12.75 10.16 -14.27
N LEU A 43 12.60 11.47 -14.05
CA LEU A 43 12.29 12.03 -12.73
C LEU A 43 10.95 11.52 -12.18
N VAL A 44 9.92 11.42 -13.02
CA VAL A 44 8.61 10.85 -12.65
C VAL A 44 8.75 9.37 -12.29
N VAL A 45 9.49 8.59 -13.08
CA VAL A 45 9.73 7.17 -12.79
C VAL A 45 10.44 7.00 -11.46
N VAL A 46 11.51 7.78 -11.20
CA VAL A 46 12.25 7.74 -9.93
C VAL A 46 11.35 8.12 -8.75
N ALA A 47 10.52 9.15 -8.89
CA ALA A 47 9.58 9.55 -7.85
C ALA A 47 8.55 8.45 -7.53
N VAL A 48 7.98 7.82 -8.57
CA VAL A 48 7.04 6.70 -8.41
C VAL A 48 7.72 5.50 -7.75
N PHE A 49 8.89 5.09 -8.25
CA PHE A 49 9.62 3.94 -7.71
C PHE A 49 10.12 4.16 -6.28
N GLY A 50 10.58 5.37 -5.98
CA GLY A 50 10.95 5.78 -4.63
C GLY A 50 9.76 5.72 -3.67
N TYR A 51 8.59 6.22 -4.11
CA TYR A 51 7.37 6.13 -3.31
C TYR A 51 6.91 4.67 -3.09
N THR A 52 6.94 3.82 -4.11
CA THR A 52 6.49 2.42 -3.98
C THR A 52 7.41 1.62 -3.05
N ILE A 53 8.73 1.80 -3.13
CA ILE A 53 9.69 1.14 -2.23
C ILE A 53 9.48 1.62 -0.79
N TYR A 54 9.36 2.94 -0.59
CA TYR A 54 9.15 3.51 0.73
C TYR A 54 7.86 3.02 1.38
N ALA A 55 6.76 2.97 0.60
CA ALA A 55 5.47 2.46 1.07
C ALA A 55 5.54 0.98 1.45
N ARG A 56 6.17 0.13 0.64
CA ARG A 56 6.34 -1.31 0.94
C ARG A 56 7.13 -1.57 2.22
N ASN A 57 8.24 -0.85 2.42
CA ASN A 57 9.05 -1.00 3.62
C ASN A 57 8.30 -0.57 4.90
N GLN A 58 7.41 0.42 4.80
CA GLN A 58 6.54 0.78 5.92
C GLN A 58 5.48 -0.29 6.20
N GLU A 59 4.88 -0.89 5.17
CA GLU A 59 3.90 -1.96 5.34
C GLU A 59 4.49 -3.20 6.00
N GLU A 60 5.70 -3.61 5.61
CA GLU A 60 6.39 -4.75 6.20
C GLU A 60 6.66 -4.55 7.70
N LYS A 61 7.17 -3.37 8.07
CA LYS A 61 7.37 -3.00 9.48
C LYS A 61 6.06 -3.02 10.26
N ALA A 62 4.99 -2.46 9.70
CA ALA A 62 3.68 -2.46 10.34
C ALA A 62 3.14 -3.89 10.55
N GLN A 63 3.34 -4.78 9.59
CA GLN A 63 2.95 -6.20 9.72
C GLN A 63 3.78 -6.92 10.78
N ALA A 64 5.10 -6.69 10.83
CA ALA A 64 5.96 -7.26 11.86
C ALA A 64 5.56 -6.79 13.27
N THR A 65 5.29 -5.50 13.44
CA THR A 65 4.78 -4.94 14.70
C THR A 65 3.40 -5.51 15.04
N LEU A 66 2.51 -5.69 14.07
CA LEU A 66 1.20 -6.29 14.30
C LEU A 66 1.34 -7.70 14.86
N PHE A 67 2.19 -8.50 14.22
CA PHE A 67 2.43 -9.88 14.61
C PHE A 67 3.04 -9.99 16.01
N GLN A 68 3.96 -9.08 16.36
CA GLN A 68 4.49 -8.98 17.72
C GLN A 68 3.37 -8.71 18.74
N GLY A 69 2.47 -7.76 18.47
CA GLY A 69 1.36 -7.44 19.36
C GLY A 69 0.38 -8.60 19.53
N ILE A 70 0.08 -9.32 18.43
CA ILE A 70 -0.77 -10.50 18.46
C ILE A 70 -0.15 -11.61 19.31
N ARG A 71 1.15 -11.88 19.17
CA ARG A 71 1.84 -12.87 20.00
C ARG A 71 1.77 -12.55 21.49
N SER A 72 1.98 -11.30 21.87
CA SER A 72 1.86 -10.88 23.27
C SER A 72 0.41 -11.01 23.79
N PHE A 73 -0.58 -10.68 22.96
CA PHE A 73 -1.99 -10.85 23.32
C PHE A 73 -2.39 -12.33 23.43
N GLU A 74 -1.84 -13.18 22.57
CA GLU A 74 -2.04 -14.63 22.60
C GLU A 74 -1.38 -15.23 23.85
N GLU A 75 -0.16 -14.81 24.20
CA GLU A 75 0.47 -15.22 25.46
C GLU A 75 -0.39 -14.83 26.66
N TYR A 76 -0.94 -13.61 26.69
CA TYR A 76 -1.90 -13.23 27.73
C TYR A 76 -3.11 -14.15 27.75
N SER A 77 -3.71 -14.44 26.59
CA SER A 77 -4.89 -15.29 26.48
C SER A 77 -4.64 -16.72 26.99
N GLN A 78 -3.40 -17.21 26.87
CA GLN A 78 -3.00 -18.54 27.34
C GLN A 78 -2.55 -18.57 28.80
N THR A 79 -1.89 -17.52 29.28
CA THR A 79 -1.20 -17.52 30.59
C THR A 79 -1.85 -16.61 31.64
N GLY A 80 -2.69 -15.67 31.23
CA GLY A 80 -3.26 -14.63 32.09
C GLY A 80 -2.25 -13.57 32.56
N LYS A 81 -1.03 -13.53 31.99
CA LYS A 81 0.00 -12.57 32.41
C LYS A 81 -0.33 -11.15 31.97
N GLU A 82 -0.64 -10.27 32.93
CA GLU A 82 -0.89 -8.85 32.69
C GLU A 82 0.26 -8.13 31.97
N GLU A 83 1.51 -8.55 32.18
CA GLU A 83 2.67 -8.02 31.46
C GLU A 83 2.54 -8.22 29.93
N SER A 84 2.12 -9.42 29.50
CA SER A 84 1.90 -9.74 28.09
C SER A 84 0.75 -8.92 27.51
N LEU A 85 -0.30 -8.64 28.30
CA LEU A 85 -1.39 -7.76 27.89
C LEU A 85 -0.93 -6.31 27.72
N ALA A 86 -0.12 -5.79 28.65
CA ALA A 86 0.46 -4.45 28.57
C ALA A 86 1.41 -4.30 27.37
N ASN A 87 2.22 -5.32 27.10
CA ASN A 87 3.10 -5.38 25.93
C ASN A 87 2.30 -5.36 24.63
N ALA A 88 1.21 -6.13 24.55
CA ALA A 88 0.30 -6.10 23.42
C ALA A 88 -0.33 -4.72 23.21
N GLU A 89 -0.84 -4.12 24.30
CA GLU A 89 -1.45 -2.78 24.27
C GLU A 89 -0.48 -1.74 23.72
N SER A 90 0.74 -1.66 24.27
CA SER A 90 1.79 -0.73 23.83
C SER A 90 2.17 -0.94 22.36
N THR A 91 2.27 -2.20 21.94
CA THR A 91 2.59 -2.55 20.55
C THR A 91 1.51 -2.09 19.59
N PHE A 92 0.23 -2.36 19.89
CA PHE A 92 -0.87 -1.90 19.06
C PHE A 92 -1.03 -0.37 19.09
N GLN A 93 -0.84 0.29 20.24
CA GLN A 93 -0.82 1.75 20.35
C GLN A 93 0.26 2.37 19.45
N THR A 94 1.45 1.77 19.40
CA THR A 94 2.54 2.22 18.54
C THR A 94 2.18 2.06 17.07
N LEU A 95 1.58 0.93 16.72
CA LEU A 95 1.18 0.64 15.34
C LEU A 95 0.07 1.61 14.86
N ILE A 96 -0.93 1.91 15.70
CA ILE A 96 -2.01 2.80 15.30
C ILE A 96 -1.57 4.26 15.09
N LYS A 97 -0.45 4.69 15.70
CA LYS A 97 0.13 6.04 15.47
C LYS A 97 0.54 6.24 14.01
N GLN A 98 0.83 5.17 13.27
CA GLN A 98 1.18 5.23 11.85
C GLN A 98 -0.03 5.58 10.96
N LYS A 99 -1.27 5.36 11.45
CA LYS A 99 -2.55 5.73 10.79
C LYS A 99 -2.71 5.26 9.33
N ARG A 100 -2.04 4.17 8.93
CA ARG A 100 -2.00 3.71 7.53
C ARG A 100 -1.90 2.19 7.43
N GLY A 101 -2.35 1.66 6.28
CA GLY A 101 -2.24 0.25 5.93
C GLY A 101 -3.27 -0.67 6.60
N LYS A 102 -3.34 -1.93 6.15
CA LYS A 102 -4.28 -2.92 6.71
C LYS A 102 -3.98 -3.24 8.17
N ALA A 103 -2.69 -3.30 8.53
CA ALA A 103 -2.24 -3.57 9.89
C ALA A 103 -2.84 -2.58 10.91
N TYR A 104 -2.98 -1.29 10.54
CA TYR A 104 -3.61 -0.27 11.38
C TYR A 104 -5.03 -0.67 11.82
N HIS A 105 -5.85 -1.14 10.88
CA HIS A 105 -7.24 -1.50 11.17
C HIS A 105 -7.33 -2.72 12.09
N VAL A 106 -6.47 -3.72 11.84
CA VAL A 106 -6.41 -4.93 12.66
C VAL A 106 -5.92 -4.61 14.07
N ALA A 107 -4.83 -3.84 14.20
CA ALA A 107 -4.31 -3.40 15.50
C ALA A 107 -5.36 -2.63 16.31
N LYS A 108 -6.18 -1.81 15.64
CA LYS A 108 -7.26 -1.07 16.30
C LYS A 108 -8.33 -1.98 16.88
N LEU A 109 -8.70 -3.06 16.17
CA LEU A 109 -9.64 -4.06 16.67
C LEU A 109 -9.07 -4.78 17.90
N TYR A 110 -7.81 -5.21 17.85
CA TYR A 110 -7.16 -5.83 19.00
C TYR A 110 -7.05 -4.89 20.20
N LEU A 111 -6.72 -3.62 19.97
CA LEU A 111 -6.66 -2.62 21.04
C LEU A 111 -8.04 -2.42 21.70
N ALA A 112 -9.12 -2.40 20.92
CA ALA A 112 -10.48 -2.35 21.45
C ALA A 112 -10.80 -3.59 22.32
N THR A 113 -10.37 -4.78 21.89
CA THR A 113 -10.49 -6.02 22.67
C THR A 113 -9.71 -5.96 23.97
N ILE A 114 -8.48 -5.44 23.94
CA ILE A 114 -7.67 -5.23 25.15
C ILE A 114 -8.39 -4.28 26.12
N TYR A 115 -8.95 -3.17 25.62
CA TYR A 115 -9.73 -2.27 26.48
C TYR A 115 -10.97 -2.96 27.06
N SER A 116 -11.67 -3.78 26.28
CA SER A 116 -12.79 -4.57 26.81
C SER A 116 -12.34 -5.52 27.93
N VAL A 117 -11.21 -6.20 27.77
CA VAL A 117 -10.64 -7.11 28.78
C VAL A 117 -10.25 -6.35 30.05
N LYS A 118 -9.68 -5.15 29.92
CA LYS A 118 -9.27 -4.30 31.05
C LYS A 118 -10.43 -3.59 31.76
N GLY A 119 -11.68 -3.86 31.38
CA GLY A 119 -12.86 -3.19 31.93
C GLY A 119 -13.05 -1.75 31.44
N LYS A 120 -12.26 -1.33 30.45
CA LYS A 120 -12.29 -0.02 29.82
C LYS A 120 -13.39 0.05 28.76
N THR A 121 -14.63 -0.16 29.20
CA THR A 121 -15.80 -0.38 28.32
C THR A 121 -16.07 0.79 27.39
N ASP A 122 -15.98 2.03 27.87
CA ASP A 122 -16.24 3.22 27.04
C ASP A 122 -15.19 3.38 25.93
N GLU A 123 -13.90 3.20 26.26
CA GLU A 123 -12.79 3.25 25.30
C GLU A 123 -12.93 2.14 24.25
N ALA A 124 -13.30 0.93 24.68
CA ALA A 124 -13.56 -0.20 23.79
C ALA A 124 -14.74 0.08 22.85
N LYS A 125 -15.89 0.54 23.37
CA LYS A 125 -17.07 0.87 22.57
C LYS A 125 -16.74 1.95 21.52
N ASN A 126 -16.03 3.00 21.91
CA ASN A 126 -15.61 4.06 20.99
C ASN A 126 -14.79 3.51 19.82
N LEU A 127 -13.80 2.66 20.11
CA LEU A 127 -12.97 2.06 19.06
C LEU A 127 -13.76 1.12 18.16
N TYR A 128 -14.58 0.23 18.71
CA TYR A 128 -15.39 -0.67 17.91
C TYR A 128 -16.39 0.08 17.02
N GLN A 129 -17.07 1.10 17.56
CA GLN A 129 -17.98 1.94 16.76
C GLN A 129 -17.25 2.64 15.62
N GLU A 130 -16.02 3.12 15.85
CA GLU A 130 -15.23 3.72 14.78
C GLU A 130 -14.88 2.69 13.68
N ILE A 131 -14.56 1.46 14.06
CA ILE A 131 -14.29 0.37 13.11
C ILE A 131 -15.55 0.02 12.30
N THR A 132 -16.70 -0.15 12.96
CA THR A 132 -17.97 -0.44 12.29
C THR A 132 -18.37 0.67 11.32
N LYS A 133 -18.20 1.95 11.70
CA LYS A 133 -18.49 3.11 10.84
C LYS A 133 -17.56 3.20 9.63
N LYS A 134 -16.27 2.89 9.80
CA LYS A 134 -15.27 3.03 8.73
C LYS A 134 -15.15 1.82 7.82
N SER A 135 -15.57 0.64 8.28
CA SER A 135 -15.42 -0.62 7.57
C SER A 135 -16.72 -1.44 7.51
N PRO A 136 -17.87 -0.85 7.13
CA PRO A 136 -19.14 -1.56 7.08
C PRO A 136 -19.11 -2.71 6.06
N GLY A 137 -19.75 -3.84 6.39
CA GLY A 137 -19.83 -5.01 5.51
C GLY A 137 -18.51 -5.79 5.33
N THR A 138 -17.44 -5.41 6.04
CA THR A 138 -16.17 -6.15 6.06
C THR A 138 -16.09 -7.08 7.27
N MET A 139 -15.23 -8.09 7.22
CA MET A 139 -14.99 -8.98 8.37
C MET A 139 -14.55 -8.21 9.63
N LEU A 140 -13.77 -7.13 9.49
CA LEU A 140 -13.41 -6.26 10.61
C LEU A 140 -14.63 -5.55 11.22
N GLY A 141 -15.50 -5.04 10.35
CA GLY A 141 -16.74 -4.38 10.77
C GLY A 141 -17.68 -5.36 11.49
N THR A 142 -17.85 -6.57 10.95
CA THR A 142 -18.70 -7.60 11.56
C THR A 142 -18.16 -8.05 12.92
N LEU A 143 -16.84 -8.23 13.05
CA LEU A 143 -16.22 -8.59 14.33
C LEU A 143 -16.39 -7.47 15.38
N ALA A 144 -16.20 -6.21 14.97
CA ALA A 144 -16.41 -5.06 15.86
C ALA A 144 -17.88 -4.92 16.29
N GLU A 145 -18.81 -5.14 15.38
CA GLU A 145 -20.25 -5.11 15.66
C GLU A 145 -20.67 -6.22 16.63
N GLN A 146 -20.18 -7.45 16.42
CA GLN A 146 -20.39 -8.56 17.35
C GLN A 146 -19.83 -8.24 18.74
N ALA A 147 -18.64 -7.65 18.82
CA ALA A 147 -18.04 -7.26 20.09
C ALA A 147 -18.84 -6.16 20.82
N LEU A 148 -19.37 -5.17 20.10
CA LEU A 148 -20.27 -4.16 20.66
C LEU A 148 -21.53 -4.77 21.25
N GLN A 149 -22.18 -5.65 20.51
CA GLN A 149 -23.38 -6.33 20.99
C GLN A 149 -23.12 -7.15 22.26
N ASN A 150 -21.95 -7.78 22.37
CA ASN A 150 -21.55 -8.53 23.56
C ASN A 150 -21.26 -7.61 24.76
N LEU A 151 -20.74 -6.40 24.51
CA LEU A 151 -20.50 -5.39 25.54
C LEU A 151 -21.78 -4.75 26.07
N ASP A 152 -22.82 -4.60 25.25
CA ASP A 152 -24.11 -4.04 25.67
C ASP A 152 -24.98 -5.05 26.44
N LYS A 153 -24.67 -6.34 26.34
CA LYS A 153 -25.38 -7.43 27.03
C LYS A 153 -24.83 -7.76 28.42
N LYS A 154 -23.65 -7.26 28.78
CA LYS A 154 -23.02 -7.45 30.09
C LYS A 154 -23.40 -6.30 31.03
#